data_AF-A0A7S0MHC1-F1
#
_entry.id   AF-A0A7S0MHC1-F1
#
_cell.length_a   1.000
_cell.length_b   1.000
_cell.length_c   1.000
_cell.angle_alpha   90.00
_cell.angle_beta   90.00
_cell.angle_gamma   90.00
#
_symmetry.space_group_name_H-M   'P 1'
#
loop_
_entity.id
_entity.type
_entity.pdbx_description
1 polymer ?
#
loop_
_entity_poly.entity_id
_entity_poly.type
_entity_poly.pdbx_seq_one_letter_code
_entity_poly.pdbx_strand_id
1 'polypeptide(L)'
;TARILMPKSMVRLSAGRMQMNFSEQGLCFLAGANSIFAGDKLLTTPNSNSDEDSSMFELLGLTSKPAFGGDPPPFTAPAAPHPRCRNAQHAGPSLEEFTPKEASSCSAGARSN
;
A
#
# COMPACT_ATOMS: atom_id res chain seq x y z
N THR A 1 -8.75 -4.85 24.78
CA THR A 1 -7.65 -5.45 25.56
C THR A 1 -6.29 -5.23 24.93
N ALA A 2 -6.11 -5.46 23.62
CA ALA A 2 -4.82 -5.28 22.93
C ALA A 2 -4.15 -3.91 23.19
N ARG A 3 -4.90 -2.81 23.11
CA ARG A 3 -4.40 -1.44 23.40
C ARG A 3 -3.93 -1.27 24.85
N ILE A 4 -4.56 -1.94 25.82
CA ILE A 4 -4.21 -1.84 27.24
C ILE A 4 -2.88 -2.55 27.49
N LEU A 5 -2.73 -3.77 26.97
CA LEU A 5 -1.50 -4.55 27.12
C LEU A 5 -0.32 -3.98 26.32
N MET A 6 -0.61 -3.39 25.16
CA MET A 6 0.40 -2.90 24.22
C MET A 6 0.07 -1.47 23.76
N PRO A 7 0.27 -0.45 24.61
CA PRO A 7 -0.19 0.91 24.35
C PRO A 7 0.45 1.56 23.11
N LYS A 8 1.72 1.26 22.85
CA LYS A 8 2.49 1.82 21.71
C LYS A 8 2.28 1.09 20.39
N SER A 9 1.64 -0.09 20.40
CA SER A 9 1.52 -0.93 19.21
C SER A 9 0.42 -0.45 18.27
N MET A 10 0.58 -0.68 16.97
CA MET A 10 -0.52 -0.52 16.01
C MET A 10 -1.48 -1.71 16.15
N VAL A 11 -2.76 -1.43 16.36
CA VAL A 11 -3.82 -2.44 16.45
C VAL A 11 -4.63 -2.36 15.16
N ARG A 12 -4.47 -3.37 14.31
CA ARG A 12 -5.15 -3.45 13.01
C ARG A 12 -6.44 -4.24 13.12
N LEU A 13 -7.57 -3.59 12.83
CA LEU A 13 -8.84 -4.27 12.62
C LEU A 13 -8.76 -5.03 11.28
N SER A 14 -8.67 -6.35 11.39
CA SER A 14 -8.33 -7.23 10.27
C SER A 14 -9.59 -7.89 9.68
N ALA A 15 -9.67 -9.23 9.66
CA ALA A 15 -10.77 -9.96 9.04
C ALA A 15 -12.12 -9.72 9.74
N GLY A 16 -13.21 -9.84 8.97
CA GLY A 16 -14.59 -9.73 9.46
C GLY A 16 -15.26 -8.36 9.28
N ARG A 17 -14.54 -7.35 8.76
CA ARG A 17 -15.10 -6.00 8.54
C ARG A 17 -16.34 -5.96 7.65
N MET A 18 -16.40 -6.80 6.62
CA MET A 18 -17.58 -6.86 5.75
C MET A 18 -18.86 -7.32 6.45
N GLN A 19 -18.72 -8.00 7.59
CA GLN A 19 -19.86 -8.45 8.39
C GLN A 19 -20.22 -7.44 9.49
N MET A 20 -19.42 -6.38 9.67
CA MET A 20 -19.61 -5.37 10.70
C MET A 20 -20.21 -4.09 10.12
N ASN A 21 -21.23 -3.55 10.79
CA ASN A 21 -21.78 -2.24 10.43
C ASN A 21 -20.81 -1.10 10.78
N PHE A 22 -21.05 0.10 10.24
CA PHE A 22 -20.18 1.26 10.51
C PHE A 22 -20.09 1.62 11.99
N SER A 23 -21.15 1.44 12.77
CA SER A 23 -21.16 1.72 14.21
C SER A 23 -20.29 0.73 14.99
N GLU A 24 -20.30 -0.55 14.63
CA GLU A 24 -19.44 -1.59 15.21
C GLU A 24 -17.96 -1.35 14.89
N GLN A 25 -17.68 -0.95 13.65
CA GLN A 25 -16.34 -0.56 13.26
C GLN A 25 -15.90 0.71 14.01
N GLY A 26 -16.78 1.70 14.15
CA GLY A 26 -16.54 2.89 14.96
C GLY A 26 -16.25 2.57 16.42
N LEU A 27 -16.99 1.63 17.02
CA LEU A 27 -16.72 1.15 18.38
C LEU A 27 -15.35 0.49 18.49
N CYS A 28 -14.92 -0.24 17.46
CA CYS A 28 -13.58 -0.84 17.43
C CYS A 28 -12.46 0.23 17.38
N PHE A 29 -12.65 1.32 16.63
CA PHE A 29 -11.74 2.46 16.64
C PHE A 29 -11.72 3.16 18.01
N LEU A 30 -12.89 3.35 18.63
CA LEU A 30 -12.99 3.89 19.98
C LEU A 30 -12.31 3.00 21.04
N ALA A 31 -12.41 1.68 20.88
CA ALA A 31 -11.75 0.69 21.75
C ALA A 31 -10.21 0.61 21.56
N GLY A 32 -9.67 1.33 20.57
CA GLY A 32 -8.24 1.51 20.36
C GLY A 32 -7.66 0.85 19.11
N ALA A 33 -8.49 0.35 18.18
CA ALA A 33 -8.01 0.03 16.83
C ALA A 33 -7.59 1.32 16.11
N ASN A 34 -6.52 1.27 15.31
CA ASN A 34 -5.98 2.45 14.64
C ASN A 34 -5.39 2.14 13.25
N SER A 35 -5.79 1.02 12.65
CA SER A 35 -5.39 0.62 11.30
C SER A 35 -6.40 -0.37 10.73
N ILE A 36 -6.62 -0.30 9.42
CA ILE A 36 -7.40 -1.25 8.62
C ILE A 36 -6.61 -1.63 7.37
N PHE A 37 -7.04 -2.70 6.68
CA PHE A 37 -6.57 -3.00 5.33
C PHE A 37 -7.31 -2.16 4.31
N ALA A 38 -6.56 -1.46 3.47
CA ALA A 38 -7.08 -0.76 2.30
C ALA A 38 -6.81 -1.60 1.04
N GLY A 39 -7.81 -1.71 0.16
CA GLY A 39 -7.76 -2.46 -1.11
C GLY A 39 -8.87 -3.51 -1.21
N ASP A 40 -9.10 -4.02 -2.41
CA ASP A 40 -10.33 -4.78 -2.73
C ASP A 40 -10.31 -6.23 -2.22
N LYS A 41 -9.11 -6.76 -1.92
CA LYS A 41 -8.94 -8.16 -1.54
C LYS A 41 -7.90 -8.33 -0.45
N LEU A 42 -8.20 -9.23 0.48
CA LEU A 42 -7.23 -9.80 1.40
C LEU A 42 -6.52 -10.98 0.74
N LEU A 43 -5.80 -11.80 1.53
CA LEU A 43 -5.03 -12.92 1.01
C LEU A 43 -5.91 -13.96 0.28
N THR A 44 -7.10 -14.27 0.82
CA THR A 44 -8.01 -15.28 0.26
C THR A 44 -9.46 -14.83 0.19
N THR A 45 -9.82 -13.74 0.88
CA THR A 45 -11.21 -13.24 0.99
C THR A 45 -11.35 -11.84 0.39
N PRO A 46 -12.53 -11.48 -0.13
CA PRO A 46 -12.82 -10.09 -0.50
C PRO A 46 -12.75 -9.17 0.74
N ASN A 47 -12.34 -7.93 0.52
CA ASN A 47 -12.30 -6.86 1.53
C ASN A 47 -13.36 -5.80 1.20
N SER A 48 -13.66 -4.90 2.15
CA SER A 48 -14.51 -3.74 1.87
C SER A 48 -13.84 -2.78 0.89
N ASN A 49 -14.66 -2.07 0.11
CA ASN A 49 -14.19 -1.13 -0.89
C ASN A 49 -13.51 0.09 -0.24
N SER A 50 -12.52 0.67 -0.92
CA SER A 50 -11.83 1.88 -0.44
C SER A 50 -12.77 3.07 -0.22
N ASP A 51 -13.83 3.17 -1.03
CA ASP A 51 -14.77 4.29 -0.97
C ASP A 51 -15.65 4.20 0.27
N GLU A 52 -16.09 2.98 0.63
CA GLU A 52 -16.83 2.71 1.86
C GLU A 52 -15.97 3.06 3.09
N ASP A 53 -14.70 2.66 3.08
CA ASP A 53 -13.76 2.96 4.15
C ASP A 53 -13.53 4.48 4.30
N SER A 54 -13.50 5.20 3.18
CA SER A 54 -13.36 6.66 3.17
C SER A 54 -14.59 7.36 3.74
N SER A 55 -15.80 6.92 3.35
CA SER A 55 -17.05 7.47 3.89
C SER A 55 -17.20 7.21 5.40
N MET A 56 -16.75 6.04 5.86
CA MET A 56 -16.75 5.69 7.28
C MET A 56 -15.76 6.55 8.07
N PHE A 57 -14.59 6.85 7.51
CA PHE A 57 -13.62 7.75 8.14
C PHE A 57 -14.15 9.18 8.24
N GLU A 58 -14.82 9.68 7.20
CA GLU A 58 -15.46 11.00 7.22
C GLU A 58 -16.57 11.05 8.29
N LEU A 59 -17.44 10.03 8.34
CA LEU A 59 -18.51 9.94 9.33
C LEU A 59 -17.99 9.91 10.77
N LEU A 60 -16.88 9.21 11.02
CA LEU A 60 -16.26 9.10 12.35
C LEU A 60 -15.29 10.25 12.67
N GLY A 61 -15.00 11.15 11.70
CA GLY A 61 -14.03 12.23 11.86
C GLY A 61 -12.57 11.74 12.00
N LEU A 62 -12.23 10.61 11.38
CA LEU A 62 -10.90 9.99 11.44
C LEU A 62 -10.02 10.45 10.26
N THR A 63 -8.74 10.67 10.53
CA THR A 63 -7.76 11.02 9.49
C THR A 63 -6.97 9.79 9.05
N SER A 64 -6.89 9.54 7.74
CA SER A 64 -6.07 8.46 7.19
C SER A 64 -4.58 8.77 7.34
N LYS A 65 -3.78 7.73 7.65
CA LYS A 65 -2.32 7.86 7.70
C LYS A 65 -1.79 7.90 6.26
N PRO A 66 -0.82 8.77 5.93
CA PRO A 66 -0.19 8.76 4.61
C PRO A 66 0.43 7.38 4.32
N ALA A 67 0.40 6.99 3.05
CA ALA A 67 1.11 5.81 2.60
C ALA A 67 2.60 5.93 2.95
N PHE A 68 3.26 4.79 3.14
CA PHE A 68 4.69 4.76 3.48
C PHE A 68 5.50 5.28 2.28
N GLY A 69 5.75 6.59 2.26
CA GLY A 69 6.43 7.30 1.18
C GLY A 69 7.89 7.53 1.51
N GLY A 70 8.75 6.60 1.08
CA GLY A 70 9.89 6.96 0.24
C GLY A 70 11.10 7.69 0.82
N ASP A 71 11.41 7.61 2.11
CA ASP A 71 12.84 7.66 2.46
C ASP A 71 13.42 6.25 2.24
N PRO A 72 14.41 6.07 1.36
CA PRO A 72 15.09 4.79 1.27
C PRO A 72 15.63 4.46 2.68
N PRO A 73 15.48 3.22 3.16
CA PRO A 73 16.03 2.86 4.46
C PRO A 73 17.52 3.23 4.46
N PRO A 74 18.07 3.69 5.61
CA PRO A 74 19.47 4.10 5.73
C PRO A 74 20.46 2.95 5.40
N PHE A 75 19.95 1.72 5.27
CA PHE A 75 20.59 0.62 4.59
C PHE A 75 19.80 0.30 3.29
N THR A 76 20.08 1.00 2.21
CA THR A 76 19.74 0.48 0.89
C THR A 76 21.02 -0.17 0.40
N ALA A 77 21.10 -1.50 0.51
CA ALA A 77 22.12 -2.23 -0.23
C ALA A 77 21.95 -1.81 -1.70
N PRO A 78 23.02 -1.40 -2.40
CA PRO A 78 22.90 -1.04 -3.81
C PRO A 78 22.24 -2.21 -4.50
N ALA A 79 21.16 -1.95 -5.23
CA ALA A 79 20.45 -2.94 -6.01
C ALA A 79 21.41 -3.49 -7.07
N ALA A 80 22.23 -4.46 -6.70
CA ALA A 80 23.06 -5.19 -7.62
C ALA A 80 22.09 -5.93 -8.54
N PRO A 81 22.12 -5.70 -9.86
CA PRO A 81 21.27 -6.45 -10.77
C PRO A 81 21.60 -7.93 -10.59
N HIS A 82 20.56 -8.73 -10.33
CA HIS A 82 20.66 -10.18 -10.20
C HIS A 82 21.45 -10.73 -11.42
N PRO A 83 22.42 -11.64 -11.24
CA PRO A 83 23.32 -12.10 -12.32
C PRO A 83 22.64 -12.71 -13.56
N ARG A 84 21.31 -12.91 -13.55
CA ARG A 84 20.53 -13.30 -14.73
C ARG A 84 20.27 -12.17 -15.74
N CYS A 85 20.33 -10.90 -15.32
CA CYS A 85 20.02 -9.77 -16.20
C CYS A 85 21.25 -9.21 -16.96
N ARG A 86 22.43 -9.83 -16.84
CA ARG A 86 23.68 -9.31 -17.43
C ARG A 86 23.77 -9.47 -18.95
N ASN A 87 22.98 -10.35 -19.55
CA ASN A 87 23.15 -10.71 -20.97
C ASN A 87 22.25 -9.97 -21.96
N ALA A 88 21.54 -8.90 -21.56
CA ALA A 88 20.72 -8.10 -22.48
C ALA A 88 21.44 -6.84 -23.03
N GLN A 89 22.69 -6.58 -22.67
CA GLN A 89 23.41 -5.34 -22.98
C GLN A 89 24.36 -5.45 -24.18
N HIS A 90 23.92 -6.04 -25.30
CA HIS A 90 24.67 -5.95 -26.57
C HIS A 90 23.79 -5.38 -27.70
N ALA A 91 23.62 -4.06 -27.66
CA ALA A 91 23.57 -3.17 -28.83
C ALA A 91 23.61 -1.72 -28.29
N GLY A 92 24.71 -0.99 -28.54
CA GLY A 92 24.85 0.43 -28.20
C GLY A 92 24.14 1.37 -29.20
N PRO A 93 24.51 2.67 -29.31
CA PRO A 93 25.54 3.41 -28.57
C PRO A 93 25.12 4.81 -28.02
N SER A 94 26.09 5.39 -27.29
CA SER A 94 26.38 6.81 -27.01
C SER A 94 25.37 7.69 -26.27
N LEU A 95 25.85 8.16 -25.10
CA LEU A 95 25.45 9.40 -24.44
C LEU A 95 25.35 10.54 -25.44
N GLU A 96 24.22 11.24 -25.43
CA GLU A 96 24.05 12.70 -25.40
C GLU A 96 22.52 12.95 -25.42
N GLU A 97 22.03 13.68 -24.40
CA GLU A 97 20.87 14.59 -24.46
C GLU A 97 19.38 14.11 -24.63
N PHE A 98 18.53 14.65 -23.73
CA PHE A 98 17.12 15.06 -23.91
C PHE A 98 16.02 13.98 -24.05
N THR A 99 14.86 13.93 -23.36
CA THR A 99 14.03 14.81 -22.51
C THR A 99 13.04 13.94 -21.69
N PRO A 100 12.30 14.47 -20.67
CA PRO A 100 11.42 13.71 -19.77
C PRO A 100 10.12 13.16 -20.39
N LYS A 101 9.97 13.15 -21.71
CA LYS A 101 8.67 12.92 -22.38
C LYS A 101 8.42 11.47 -22.81
N GLU A 102 9.40 10.57 -22.71
CA GLU A 102 9.25 9.15 -23.09
C GLU A 102 8.97 8.19 -21.91
N ALA A 103 8.97 8.68 -20.67
CA ALA A 103 8.61 7.84 -19.51
C ALA A 103 7.10 7.48 -19.47
N SER A 104 6.27 8.15 -20.27
CA SER A 104 4.81 7.99 -20.24
C SER A 104 4.25 6.88 -21.15
N SER A 105 5.07 6.22 -21.98
CA SER A 105 4.58 5.14 -22.86
C SER A 105 4.85 3.72 -22.31
N CYS A 106 5.63 3.59 -21.23
CA CYS A 106 6.10 2.28 -20.77
C CYS A 106 5.17 1.56 -19.77
N SER A 107 4.00 2.12 -19.44
CA SER A 107 3.00 1.50 -18.56
C SER A 107 1.82 0.83 -19.29
N ALA A 108 1.79 0.85 -20.64
CA ALA A 108 0.66 0.34 -21.43
C ALA A 108 0.91 -1.02 -22.12
N GLY A 109 1.90 -1.79 -21.70
CA GLY A 109 2.36 -2.99 -22.44
C GLY A 109 2.30 -4.33 -21.69
N ALA A 110 1.51 -4.47 -20.62
CA ALA A 110 1.42 -5.74 -19.87
C ALA A 110 -0.01 -6.32 -19.87
N ARG A 111 -0.53 -6.63 -21.07
CA ARG A 111 -1.60 -7.63 -21.27
C ARG A 111 -1.37 -8.37 -22.59
N SER A 112 -0.78 -9.57 -22.52
CA SER A 112 -1.22 -10.79 -23.25
C SER A 112 -0.16 -11.89 -23.12
N ASN A 113 -0.40 -12.85 -22.23
CA ASN A 113 -0.55 -14.29 -22.49
C ASN A 113 -0.58 -15.04 -21.16
#